data_AF-A0A9W6YJ12-F1
#
_entry.id   AF-A0A9W6YJ12-F1
#
_cell.length_a   1.000
_cell.length_b   1.000
_cell.length_c   1.000
_cell.angle_alpha   90.00
_cell.angle_beta   90.00
_cell.angle_gamma   90.00
#
_symmetry.space_group_name_H-M   'P 1'
#
loop_
_entity.id
_entity.type
_entity.pdbx_description
1 polymer ?
#
loop_
_entity_poly.entity_id
_entity_poly.type
_entity_poly.pdbx_seq_one_letter_code
_entity_poly.pdbx_strand_id
1 'polypeptide(L)'
;MSQLIKPIISDHDLIELAERLNVHLDDIFESSEITKPLPKKGTYLILLRQPDLDVGHWQAVHDGEFFDSMGEAAPTKYGIGKYNPKQFQGT
;
A
#
# COMPACT_ATOMS: atom_id res chain seq x y z
N MET A 1 -19.43 -11.67 -15.57
CA MET A 1 -20.11 -11.43 -14.28
C MET A 1 -19.16 -10.61 -13.43
N SER A 2 -19.53 -9.39 -13.05
CA SER A 2 -18.75 -8.60 -12.09
C SER A 2 -18.88 -9.28 -10.72
N GLN A 3 -17.85 -10.00 -10.30
CA GLN A 3 -17.75 -10.42 -8.91
C GLN A 3 -17.50 -9.14 -8.10
N LEU A 4 -18.51 -8.72 -7.32
CA LEU A 4 -18.37 -7.61 -6.40
C LEU A 4 -17.28 -7.97 -5.40
N ILE A 5 -16.21 -7.18 -5.38
CA ILE A 5 -15.16 -7.30 -4.38
C ILE A 5 -15.71 -6.70 -3.09
N LYS A 6 -15.66 -7.46 -1.99
CA LYS A 6 -16.06 -6.96 -0.67
C LYS A 6 -15.22 -5.71 -0.33
N PRO A 7 -15.78 -4.73 0.39
CA PRO A 7 -14.97 -3.64 0.94
C PRO A 7 -13.79 -4.22 1.72
N ILE A 8 -12.60 -3.67 1.47
CA ILE A 8 -11.37 -4.06 2.15
C ILE A 8 -11.36 -3.38 3.52
N ILE A 9 -11.38 -4.16 4.59
CA ILE A 9 -11.40 -3.65 5.96
C ILE A 9 -10.20 -4.13 6.80
N SER A 10 -9.37 -5.01 6.24
CA SER A 10 -8.21 -5.60 6.91
C SER A 10 -7.07 -5.94 5.94
N ASP A 11 -5.89 -6.20 6.48
CA ASP A 11 -4.74 -6.80 5.80
C ASP A 11 -5.05 -8.21 5.26
N HIS A 12 -5.83 -9.01 5.98
CA HIS A 12 -6.29 -10.32 5.52
C HIS A 12 -7.11 -10.22 4.22
N ASP A 13 -8.01 -9.23 4.12
CA ASP A 13 -8.78 -8.99 2.89
C ASP A 13 -7.89 -8.57 1.72
N LEU A 14 -6.80 -7.83 1.99
CA LEU A 14 -5.83 -7.43 0.97
C LEU A 14 -5.04 -8.61 0.43
N ILE A 15 -4.60 -9.52 1.32
CA ILE A 15 -3.91 -10.75 0.93
C ILE A 15 -4.82 -11.61 0.06
N GLU A 16 -6.06 -11.84 0.50
CA GLU A 16 -7.04 -12.62 -0.27
C GLU A 16 -7.33 -11.98 -1.64
N LEU A 17 -7.41 -10.65 -1.71
CA LEU A 17 -7.60 -9.95 -2.96
C LEU A 17 -6.38 -10.08 -3.87
N ALA A 18 -5.16 -9.93 -3.34
CA ALA A 18 -3.93 -10.07 -4.10
C ALA A 18 -3.83 -11.48 -4.72
N GLU A 19 -4.14 -12.52 -3.96
CA GLU A 19 -4.21 -13.91 -4.46
C GLU A 19 -5.23 -14.05 -5.60
N ARG A 20 -6.45 -13.52 -5.42
CA ARG A 20 -7.51 -13.55 -6.45
C ARG A 20 -7.11 -12.82 -7.73
N LEU A 21 -6.32 -11.75 -7.62
CA LEU A 21 -5.84 -10.96 -8.75
C LEU A 21 -4.51 -11.49 -9.33
N ASN A 22 -3.95 -12.55 -8.77
CA ASN A 22 -2.62 -13.09 -9.12
C ASN A 22 -1.52 -12.02 -9.01
N VAL A 23 -1.58 -11.22 -7.94
CA VAL A 23 -0.57 -10.22 -7.57
C VAL A 23 0.29 -10.80 -6.44
N HIS A 24 1.60 -10.82 -6.65
CA HIS A 24 2.56 -11.23 -5.61
C HIS A 24 2.85 -10.06 -4.68
N LEU A 25 2.78 -10.31 -3.37
CA LEU A 25 3.19 -9.38 -2.32
C LEU A 25 4.38 -9.97 -1.59
N ASP A 26 5.46 -9.21 -1.47
CA ASP A 26 6.66 -9.63 -0.73
C ASP A 26 6.50 -9.41 0.77
N ASP A 27 5.80 -8.34 1.18
CA ASP A 27 5.50 -8.08 2.60
C ASP A 27 4.35 -7.07 2.77
N ILE A 28 3.79 -7.01 3.99
CA ILE A 28 2.81 -6.01 4.42
C ILE A 28 3.32 -5.37 5.71
N PHE A 29 3.40 -4.05 5.73
CA PHE A 29 3.92 -3.29 6.87
C PHE A 29 2.88 -2.35 7.43
N GLU A 30 2.91 -2.14 8.74
CA GLU A 30 2.50 -0.87 9.32
C GLU A 30 3.66 0.12 9.23
N SER A 31 3.37 1.39 8.92
CA SER A 31 4.39 2.42 8.66
C SER A 31 5.45 2.53 9.74
N SER A 32 5.12 2.31 11.02
CA SER A 32 6.09 2.37 12.13
C SER A 32 7.10 1.21 12.15
N GLU A 33 6.77 0.07 11.53
CA GLU A 33 7.67 -1.08 11.41
C GLU A 33 8.84 -0.80 10.45
N ILE A 34 8.65 0.16 9.54
CA ILE A 34 9.68 0.58 8.57
C ILE A 34 10.68 1.52 9.25
N THR A 35 11.72 0.90 9.82
CA THR A 35 12.84 1.58 10.49
C THR A 35 14.06 1.79 9.58
N LYS A 36 14.08 1.15 8.41
CA LYS A 36 15.12 1.27 7.38
C LYS A 36 14.47 1.40 6.00
N PRO A 37 15.18 1.99 5.01
CA PRO A 37 14.70 2.04 3.64
C PRO A 37 14.28 0.66 3.13
N LEU A 38 13.18 0.62 2.39
CA LEU A 38 12.71 -0.62 1.77
C LEU A 38 13.69 -1.08 0.68
N PRO A 39 13.78 -2.40 0.42
CA PRO A 39 14.52 -2.89 -0.73
C PRO A 39 14.01 -2.26 -2.04
N LYS A 40 14.94 -2.00 -2.97
CA LYS A 40 14.58 -1.41 -4.28
C LYS A 40 13.76 -2.33 -5.17
N LYS A 41 13.73 -3.63 -4.88
CA LYS A 41 12.95 -4.63 -5.61
C LYS A 41 12.01 -5.32 -4.65
N GLY A 42 10.75 -5.43 -5.05
CA GLY A 42 9.70 -6.04 -4.26
C GLY A 42 8.40 -5.25 -4.30
N THR A 43 7.32 -5.90 -3.89
CA THR A 43 5.96 -5.38 -3.86
C THR A 43 5.47 -5.38 -2.41
N TYR A 44 5.15 -4.19 -1.89
CA TYR A 44 4.80 -4.01 -0.50
C TYR A 44 3.48 -3.25 -0.37
N LEU A 45 2.65 -3.65 0.58
CA LEU A 45 1.53 -2.84 1.06
C LEU A 45 1.90 -2.23 2.40
N ILE A 46 1.60 -0.95 2.57
CA ILE A 46 1.99 -0.20 3.76
C ILE A 46 0.76 0.49 4.32
N LEU A 47 0.42 0.19 5.56
CA LEU A 47 -0.60 0.90 6.30
C LEU A 47 0.00 2.14 6.95
N LEU A 48 -0.39 3.31 6.47
CA LEU A 48 -0.15 4.56 7.16
C LEU A 48 -1.26 4.77 8.19
N ARG A 49 -0.93 4.63 9.47
CA ARG A 49 -1.84 4.89 10.59
C ARG A 49 -1.15 5.79 11.61
N GLN A 50 -1.86 6.79 12.11
CA GLN A 50 -1.33 7.57 13.24
C GLN A 50 -1.45 6.74 14.52
N PRO A 51 -0.49 6.85 15.46
CA PRO A 51 -0.69 6.32 16.81
C PRO A 51 -2.00 6.93 17.33
N ASP A 52 -2.94 6.10 17.78
CA ASP A 52 -4.24 6.48 18.32
C ASP A 52 -5.40 6.68 17.31
N LEU A 53 -5.25 6.31 16.03
CA LEU A 53 -6.38 6.26 15.09
C LEU A 53 -6.76 4.82 14.71
N ASP A 54 -8.06 4.51 14.76
CA ASP A 54 -8.60 3.22 14.30
C ASP A 54 -8.59 3.09 12.77
N VAL A 55 -8.59 4.23 12.07
CA VAL A 55 -8.58 4.32 10.61
C VAL A 55 -7.18 4.64 10.12
N GLY A 56 -6.74 3.91 9.10
CA GLY A 56 -5.49 4.18 8.40
C GLY A 56 -5.71 4.26 6.90
N HIS A 57 -4.63 4.52 6.19
CA HIS A 57 -4.60 4.69 4.75
C HIS A 57 -3.58 3.73 4.14
N TRP A 58 -3.99 2.98 3.12
CA TRP A 58 -3.14 2.00 2.47
C TRP A 58 -2.37 2.61 1.31
N GLN A 59 -1.07 2.31 1.27
CA GLN A 59 -0.12 2.74 0.25
C GLN A 59 0.53 1.51 -0.37
N ALA A 60 0.98 1.62 -1.61
CA ALA A 60 1.64 0.52 -2.31
C ALA A 60 3.03 0.93 -2.80
N VAL A 61 3.95 -0.01 -2.77
CA VAL A 61 5.30 0.13 -3.33
C VAL A 61 5.56 -1.05 -4.24
N HIS A 62 6.08 -0.79 -5.44
CA HIS A 62 6.54 -1.83 -6.34
C HIS A 62 7.86 -1.40 -6.99
N ASP A 63 8.92 -2.19 -6.78
CA ASP A 63 10.25 -1.95 -7.37
C ASP A 63 10.78 -0.51 -7.19
N GLY A 64 10.56 0.03 -5.99
CA GLY A 64 10.98 1.38 -5.62
C GLY A 64 10.13 2.50 -6.24
N GLU A 65 8.98 2.18 -6.82
CA GLU A 65 7.95 3.12 -7.22
C GLU A 65 6.82 3.13 -6.18
N PHE A 66 6.42 4.31 -5.75
CA PHE A 66 5.38 4.49 -4.76
C PHE A 66 4.05 4.88 -5.40
N PHE A 67 2.97 4.31 -4.88
CA PHE A 67 1.61 4.61 -5.26
C PHE A 67 0.76 4.95 -4.04
N ASP A 68 0.06 6.07 -4.18
CA ASP A 68 -0.91 6.59 -3.22
C ASP A 68 -2.15 7.04 -4.00
N SER A 69 -3.33 6.58 -3.59
CA SER A 69 -4.57 6.91 -4.29
C SER A 69 -4.94 8.39 -4.21
N MET A 70 -4.40 9.12 -3.23
CA MET A 70 -4.58 10.56 -3.04
C MET A 70 -3.47 11.37 -3.72
N GLY A 71 -2.55 10.72 -4.44
CA GLY A 71 -1.45 11.37 -5.15
C GLY A 71 -0.38 11.96 -4.23
N GLU A 72 -0.33 11.52 -2.97
CA GLU A 72 0.67 12.00 -2.02
C GLU A 72 2.05 11.36 -2.27
N ALA A 73 3.11 12.07 -1.86
CA ALA A 73 4.46 11.56 -1.96
C ALA A 73 4.78 10.56 -0.83
N ALA A 74 5.72 9.64 -1.11
CA ALA A 74 6.17 8.69 -0.11
C ALA A 74 6.86 9.39 1.08
N PRO A 75 6.64 8.93 2.32
CA PRO A 75 7.50 9.23 3.46
C PRO A 75 8.97 8.97 3.14
N THR A 76 9.85 9.94 3.44
CA THR A 76 11.28 9.86 3.12
C THR A 76 11.98 8.65 3.73
N LYS A 77 11.50 8.17 4.89
CA LYS A 77 12.01 6.98 5.58
C LYS A 77 11.91 5.69 4.76
N TYR A 78 10.98 5.62 3.79
CA TYR A 78 10.87 4.45 2.91
C TYR A 78 12.02 4.37 1.90
N GLY A 79 12.74 5.48 1.68
CA GLY A 79 13.85 5.54 0.73
C GLY A 79 13.40 5.55 -0.74
N ILE A 80 12.15 5.93 -1.00
CA ILE A 80 11.54 5.95 -2.34
C ILE A 80 11.59 7.35 -2.92
N GLY A 81 12.08 7.48 -4.15
CA GLY A 81 12.22 8.77 -4.84
C GLY A 81 11.25 8.99 -6.00
N LYS A 82 10.44 7.98 -6.36
CA LYS A 82 9.50 8.04 -7.48
C LYS A 82 8.08 7.77 -6.97
N TYR A 83 7.13 8.62 -7.37
CA TYR A 83 5.73 8.40 -7.10
C TYR A 83 4.85 8.94 -8.23
N ASN A 84 3.61 8.45 -8.29
CA ASN A 84 2.59 8.95 -9.19
C ASN A 84 1.75 10.03 -8.48
N PRO A 85 1.73 11.29 -8.96
CA PRO A 85 0.93 12.35 -8.34
C PRO A 85 -0.55 12.31 -8.74
N LYS A 86 -0.96 11.38 -9.62
CA LYS A 86 -2.35 11.25 -10.05
C LYS A 86 -3.22 10.74 -8.92
N GLN A 87 -4.33 11.44 -8.66
CA GLN A 87 -5.35 11.00 -7.73
C GLN A 87 -6.34 10.04 -8.41
N PHE A 88 -6.74 9.00 -7.69
CA PHE A 88 -7.69 7.99 -8.12
C PHE A 88 -8.83 7.96 -7.10
N GLN A 89 -9.99 8.49 -7.49
CA GLN A 89 -11.21 8.41 -6.72
C GLN A 89 -12.11 7.32 -7.33
N GLY A 90 -12.68 6.46 -6.47
CA GLY A 90 -13.70 5.51 -6.91
C GLY A 90 -14.93 6.26 -7.42
N THR A 91 -15.48 5.81 -8.55
CA THR A 91 -16.75 6.29 -9.13
C THR A 91 -17.93 5.45 -8.66
#